data_AF-A0A7K2VCT6-F1
#
_entry.id   AF-A0A7K2VCT6-F1
#
_cell.length_a   1.000
_cell.length_b   1.000
_cell.length_c   1.000
_cell.angle_alpha   90.00
_cell.angle_beta   90.00
_cell.angle_gamma   90.00
#
_symmetry.space_group_name_H-M   'P 1'
#
loop_
_entity.id
_entity.type
_entity.pdbx_description
1 polymer ?
#
loop_
_entity_poly.entity_id
_entity_poly.type
_entity_poly.pdbx_seq_one_letter_code
_entity_poly.pdbx_strand_id
1 'polypeptide(L)'
;PLGDEAAVGQAAALAFPERIARLDGGSYLMVSGSRVALDEGSALRGAPWIVVAVADRAVGKGHGRVRLGAAVREDVARAAAAPLLEEREEVRWVDGEVVARRVERLGAVELAVRPLAQPDPGLVRAALVDGLEREGLGLLRWTEHARLLRQRLAFLRARLGEPWPEVSQEALLARVDAWLEPELGRARRRADLGRIDAGQALTRLLPWAGGEAARLDELAPERIAVPSGSRVRVDYTDPERPVLAVKLQEMFGLRETPEVAGVPLLVHLLSPAGRPAAVTADLASFWRDGYRAVRAELRGRYPKHPWPEDPATAEPTRHTTARLRR
;
A
#
# COMPACT_ATOMS: atom_id res chain seq x y z
N PRO A 1 -11.58 2.51 -61.30
CA PRO A 1 -10.48 3.48 -61.15
C PRO A 1 -10.60 4.21 -59.81
N LEU A 2 -9.56 4.13 -58.97
CA LEU A 2 -9.45 5.02 -57.82
C LEU A 2 -9.35 6.46 -58.36
N GLY A 3 -10.03 7.42 -57.74
CA GLY A 3 -9.78 8.83 -58.07
C GLY A 3 -8.33 9.20 -57.76
N ASP A 4 -7.76 10.18 -58.47
CA ASP A 4 -6.33 10.52 -58.39
C ASP A 4 -5.83 10.74 -56.96
N GLU A 5 -6.63 11.37 -56.10
CA GLU A 5 -6.30 11.57 -54.68
C GLU A 5 -6.17 10.26 -53.89
N ALA A 6 -7.02 9.27 -54.18
CA ALA A 6 -6.96 7.96 -53.54
C ALA A 6 -5.72 7.17 -53.99
N ALA A 7 -5.30 7.33 -55.25
CA ALA A 7 -4.07 6.73 -55.75
C ALA A 7 -2.82 7.34 -55.09
N VAL A 8 -2.79 8.67 -54.90
CA VAL A 8 -1.70 9.38 -54.19
C VAL A 8 -1.60 8.90 -52.74
N GLY A 9 -2.73 8.83 -52.03
CA GLY A 9 -2.77 8.34 -50.66
C GLY A 9 -2.25 6.90 -50.54
N GLN A 10 -2.64 6.02 -51.46
CA GLN A 10 -2.17 4.64 -51.49
C GLN A 10 -0.67 4.53 -51.78
N ALA A 11 -0.16 5.25 -52.77
CA ALA A 11 1.27 5.25 -53.10
C ALA A 11 2.12 5.75 -51.92
N ALA A 12 1.70 6.85 -51.28
CA ALA A 12 2.40 7.39 -50.13
C ALA A 12 2.33 6.47 -48.90
N ALA A 13 1.20 5.82 -48.65
CA ALA A 13 1.05 4.85 -47.55
C ALA A 13 2.01 3.65 -47.71
N LEU A 14 2.15 3.13 -48.93
CA LEU A 14 3.08 2.03 -49.23
C LEU A 14 4.55 2.46 -49.13
N ALA A 15 4.86 3.72 -49.47
CA ALA A 15 6.22 4.25 -49.37
C ALA A 15 6.64 4.58 -47.93
N PHE A 16 5.70 5.01 -47.08
CA PHE A 16 5.97 5.47 -45.71
C PHE A 16 4.95 4.89 -44.71
N PRO A 17 4.91 3.56 -44.53
CA PRO A 17 3.93 2.91 -43.66
C PRO A 17 4.01 3.37 -42.20
N GLU A 18 5.19 3.78 -41.72
CA GLU A 18 5.41 4.31 -40.37
C GLU A 18 4.85 5.73 -40.16
N ARG A 19 4.52 6.44 -41.24
CA ARG A 19 3.97 7.81 -41.24
C ARG A 19 2.47 7.85 -41.53
N ILE A 20 1.84 6.69 -41.70
CA ILE A 20 0.39 6.56 -41.66
C ILE A 20 -0.06 6.98 -40.25
N ALA A 21 -1.15 7.75 -40.17
CA ALA A 21 -1.60 8.34 -38.92
C ALA A 21 -3.13 8.27 -38.77
N ARG A 22 -3.61 8.02 -37.56
CA ARG A 22 -5.03 8.01 -37.21
C ARG A 22 -5.37 9.20 -36.32
N LEU A 23 -6.53 9.81 -36.56
CA LEU A 23 -7.06 10.86 -35.71
C LEU A 23 -7.33 10.32 -34.28
N ASP A 24 -6.75 10.97 -33.28
CA ASP A 24 -6.86 10.64 -31.86
C ASP A 24 -6.72 11.90 -30.98
N GLY A 25 -7.78 12.20 -30.21
CA GLY A 25 -7.79 13.32 -29.26
C GLY A 25 -7.51 14.71 -29.87
N GLY A 26 -7.93 14.94 -31.12
CA GLY A 26 -7.73 16.22 -31.84
C GLY A 26 -6.38 16.38 -32.54
N SER A 27 -5.53 15.35 -32.50
CA SER A 27 -4.27 15.25 -33.25
C SER A 27 -4.22 13.93 -34.02
N TYR A 28 -3.19 13.69 -34.82
CA TYR A 28 -2.98 12.42 -35.50
C TYR A 28 -1.80 11.68 -34.86
N LEU A 29 -2.03 10.44 -34.44
CA LEU A 29 -0.98 9.53 -33.97
C LEU A 29 -0.48 8.72 -35.17
N MET A 30 0.81 8.87 -35.50
CA MET A 30 1.44 8.06 -36.54
C MET A 30 1.71 6.64 -36.04
N VAL A 31 1.77 5.67 -36.95
CA VAL A 31 2.16 4.27 -36.69
C VAL A 31 3.52 4.19 -35.99
N SER A 32 4.44 5.11 -36.29
CA SER A 32 5.72 5.28 -35.60
C SER A 32 5.64 5.78 -34.14
N GLY A 33 4.46 6.18 -33.65
CA GLY A 33 4.23 6.67 -32.29
C GLY A 33 4.41 8.19 -32.11
N SER A 34 4.92 8.89 -33.12
CA SER A 34 4.97 10.35 -33.08
C SER A 34 3.59 10.95 -33.39
N ARG A 35 3.25 12.07 -32.72
CA ARG A 35 2.01 12.80 -33.00
C ARG A 35 2.25 14.00 -33.91
N VAL A 36 1.27 14.27 -34.76
CA VAL A 36 1.24 15.42 -35.67
C VAL A 36 -0.14 16.11 -35.63
N ALA A 37 -0.17 17.39 -35.96
CA ALA A 37 -1.40 18.18 -36.06
C ALA A 37 -1.52 18.78 -37.47
N LEU A 38 -2.77 19.00 -37.89
CA LEU A 38 -3.10 19.71 -39.11
C LEU A 38 -3.27 21.21 -38.86
N ASP A 39 -3.01 22.01 -39.88
CA ASP A 39 -3.34 23.43 -39.89
C ASP A 39 -4.86 23.64 -40.00
N GLU A 40 -5.36 24.79 -39.52
CA GLU A 40 -6.80 25.04 -39.44
C GLU A 40 -7.51 24.96 -40.80
N GLY A 41 -6.83 25.36 -41.89
CA GLY A 41 -7.34 25.33 -43.25
C GLY A 41 -7.02 24.04 -44.03
N SER A 42 -6.50 23.00 -43.38
CA SER A 42 -6.14 21.75 -44.09
C SER A 42 -7.39 21.02 -44.59
N ALA A 43 -7.38 20.63 -45.87
CA ALA A 43 -8.42 19.77 -46.47
C ALA A 43 -8.46 18.35 -45.86
N LEU A 44 -7.43 17.95 -45.11
CA LEU A 44 -7.36 16.65 -44.45
C LEU A 44 -8.12 16.61 -43.10
N ARG A 45 -8.63 17.76 -42.62
CA ARG A 45 -9.35 17.80 -41.34
C ARG A 45 -10.58 16.90 -41.40
N GLY A 46 -10.74 16.05 -40.39
CA GLY A 46 -11.84 15.11 -40.29
C GLY A 46 -11.60 13.78 -41.04
N ALA A 47 -10.55 13.67 -41.86
CA ALA A 47 -10.14 12.38 -42.39
C ALA A 47 -9.68 11.49 -41.23
N PRO A 48 -10.25 10.28 -41.04
CA PRO A 48 -9.89 9.41 -39.92
C PRO A 48 -8.46 8.90 -40.01
N TRP A 49 -7.96 8.76 -41.24
CA TRP A 49 -6.63 8.26 -41.56
C TRP A 49 -5.97 9.15 -42.62
N ILE A 50 -4.69 9.45 -42.39
CA ILE A 50 -3.84 10.18 -43.33
C ILE A 50 -2.50 9.48 -43.46
N VAL A 51 -1.76 9.77 -44.52
CA VAL A 51 -0.32 9.51 -44.59
C VAL A 51 0.42 10.83 -44.67
N VAL A 52 1.46 10.97 -43.86
CA VAL A 52 2.26 12.19 -43.78
C VAL A 52 3.52 12.04 -44.64
N ALA A 53 3.59 12.82 -45.71
CA ALA A 53 4.78 12.89 -46.55
C ALA A 53 5.82 13.84 -45.94
N VAL A 54 5.38 15.02 -45.50
CA VAL A 54 6.23 16.08 -44.93
C VAL A 54 5.59 16.64 -43.67
N ALA A 55 6.36 16.68 -42.59
CA ALA A 55 5.98 17.37 -41.36
C ALA A 55 7.16 18.15 -40.78
N ASP A 56 6.86 19.32 -40.23
CA ASP A 56 7.84 20.12 -39.48
C ASP A 56 7.72 19.78 -38.00
N ARG A 57 8.85 19.57 -37.32
CA ARG A 57 8.89 19.41 -35.87
C ARG A 57 9.65 20.59 -35.25
N ALA A 58 8.91 21.53 -34.68
CA ALA A 58 9.54 22.59 -33.89
C ALA A 58 10.09 22.00 -32.59
N VAL A 59 11.34 22.33 -32.26
CA VAL A 59 11.99 21.92 -31.01
C VAL A 59 11.15 22.40 -29.81
N GLY A 60 10.84 21.49 -28.89
CA GLY A 60 10.06 21.80 -27.67
C GLY A 60 8.54 21.69 -27.80
N LYS A 61 7.97 21.41 -28.99
CA LYS A 61 6.53 21.09 -29.12
C LYS A 61 6.29 19.58 -29.19
N GLY A 62 5.30 19.09 -28.45
CA GLY A 62 4.92 17.67 -28.40
C GLY A 62 4.35 17.11 -29.71
N HIS A 63 3.90 17.97 -30.63
CA HIS A 63 3.28 17.59 -31.91
C HIS A 63 4.05 18.19 -33.09
N GLY A 64 4.32 17.38 -34.12
CA GLY A 64 4.74 17.89 -35.43
C GLY A 64 3.59 18.57 -36.18
N ARG A 65 3.87 19.35 -37.21
CA ARG A 65 2.86 20.00 -38.07
C ARG A 65 2.93 19.40 -39.46
N VAL A 66 1.83 18.84 -39.94
CA VAL A 66 1.76 18.28 -41.29
C VAL A 66 1.83 19.41 -42.32
N ARG A 67 2.75 19.31 -43.26
CA ARG A 67 2.87 20.21 -44.42
C ARG A 67 2.33 19.58 -45.69
N LEU A 68 2.60 18.29 -45.87
CA LEU A 68 2.13 17.53 -47.00
C LEU A 68 1.67 16.16 -46.53
N GLY A 69 0.48 15.77 -46.96
CA GLY A 69 -0.08 14.46 -46.70
C GLY A 69 -1.30 14.23 -47.59
N ALA A 70 -1.84 13.02 -47.50
CA ALA A 70 -3.04 12.63 -48.22
C ALA A 70 -3.95 11.84 -47.29
N ALA A 71 -5.26 11.91 -47.55
CA ALA A 71 -6.22 11.03 -46.89
C ALA A 71 -6.01 9.60 -47.38
N VAL A 72 -6.14 8.64 -46.46
CA VAL A 72 -5.98 7.22 -46.77
C VAL A 72 -7.18 6.47 -46.22
N ARG A 73 -7.67 5.47 -46.93
CA ARG A 73 -8.71 4.59 -46.38
C ARG A 73 -8.10 3.63 -45.36
N GLU A 74 -8.87 3.20 -44.37
CA GLU A 74 -8.37 2.30 -43.33
C GLU A 74 -7.84 0.96 -43.88
N ASP A 75 -8.48 0.38 -44.89
CA ASP A 75 -8.02 -0.87 -45.52
C ASP A 75 -6.64 -0.71 -46.17
N VAL A 76 -6.41 0.43 -46.84
CA VAL A 76 -5.10 0.77 -47.41
C VAL A 76 -4.07 1.00 -46.32
N ALA A 77 -4.44 1.71 -45.25
CA ALA A 77 -3.56 1.93 -44.11
C ALA A 77 -3.12 0.61 -43.46
N ARG A 78 -4.08 -0.29 -43.18
CA ARG A 78 -3.83 -1.63 -42.63
C ARG A 78 -2.99 -2.50 -43.57
N ALA A 79 -3.25 -2.46 -44.88
CA ALA A 79 -2.49 -3.24 -45.86
C ALA A 79 -1.05 -2.73 -45.99
N ALA A 80 -0.86 -1.41 -46.07
CA ALA A 80 0.46 -0.81 -46.24
C ALA A 80 1.37 -1.00 -45.02
N ALA A 81 0.82 -0.87 -43.81
CA ALA A 81 1.54 -1.11 -42.57
C ALA A 81 1.28 -2.50 -41.97
N ALA A 82 0.85 -3.48 -42.78
CA ALA A 82 0.53 -4.83 -42.31
C ALA A 82 1.68 -5.50 -41.50
N PRO A 83 2.97 -5.31 -41.82
CA PRO A 83 4.06 -5.84 -41.00
C PRO A 83 4.14 -5.29 -39.57
N LEU A 84 3.44 -4.18 -39.29
CA LEU A 84 3.36 -3.52 -37.98
C LEU A 84 2.02 -3.79 -37.28
N LEU A 85 1.14 -4.58 -37.89
CA LEU A 85 -0.11 -5.00 -37.27
C LEU A 85 0.18 -6.07 -36.22
N GLU A 86 -0.26 -5.84 -34.99
CA GLU A 86 -0.11 -6.77 -33.89
C GLU A 86 -1.37 -6.84 -33.04
N GLU A 87 -1.62 -8.01 -32.45
CA GLU A 87 -2.61 -8.19 -31.40
C GLU A 87 -1.87 -8.57 -30.12
N ARG A 88 -2.12 -7.84 -29.03
CA ARG A 88 -1.50 -8.11 -27.72
C ARG A 88 -2.53 -8.12 -26.62
N GLU A 89 -2.28 -8.94 -25.62
CA GLU A 89 -2.99 -8.90 -24.35
C GLU A 89 -2.28 -7.93 -23.42
N GLU A 90 -3.04 -7.01 -22.84
CA GLU A 90 -2.58 -6.04 -21.87
C GLU A 90 -3.39 -6.23 -20.59
N VAL A 91 -2.70 -6.59 -19.50
CA VAL A 91 -3.28 -6.65 -18.16
C VAL A 91 -2.47 -5.70 -17.28
N ARG A 92 -3.12 -4.66 -16.76
CA ARG A 92 -2.45 -3.58 -16.01
C ARG A 92 -3.32 -3.12 -14.85
N TRP A 93 -2.67 -2.52 -13.86
CA TRP A 93 -3.36 -1.74 -12.84
C TRP A 93 -3.61 -0.33 -13.34
N VAL A 94 -4.89 0.06 -13.44
CA VAL A 94 -5.32 1.37 -13.94
C VAL A 94 -6.42 1.88 -13.03
N ASP A 95 -6.26 3.11 -12.54
CA ASP A 95 -7.25 3.81 -11.70
C ASP A 95 -7.79 2.96 -10.53
N GLY A 96 -6.93 2.16 -9.92
CA GLY A 96 -7.25 1.33 -8.76
C GLY A 96 -7.83 -0.04 -9.07
N GLU A 97 -7.91 -0.45 -10.33
CA GLU A 97 -8.45 -1.76 -10.74
C GLU A 97 -7.55 -2.50 -11.73
N VAL A 98 -7.73 -3.82 -11.82
CA VAL A 98 -7.13 -4.63 -12.87
C VAL A 98 -7.93 -4.48 -14.15
N VAL A 99 -7.30 -3.93 -15.19
CA VAL A 99 -7.87 -3.83 -16.53
C VAL A 99 -7.18 -4.85 -17.42
N ALA A 100 -7.95 -5.82 -17.92
CA ALA A 100 -7.51 -6.84 -18.86
C ALA A 100 -8.18 -6.62 -20.21
N ARG A 101 -7.37 -6.34 -21.24
CA ARG A 101 -7.85 -6.04 -22.59
C ARG A 101 -6.97 -6.69 -23.65
N ARG A 102 -7.58 -7.02 -24.77
CA ARG A 102 -6.90 -7.39 -26.01
C ARG A 102 -6.93 -6.20 -26.94
N VAL A 103 -5.75 -5.78 -27.39
CA VAL A 103 -5.57 -4.58 -28.21
C VAL A 103 -4.99 -5.00 -29.55
N GLU A 104 -5.71 -4.68 -30.62
CA GLU A 104 -5.19 -4.72 -31.99
C GLU A 104 -4.53 -3.36 -32.26
N ARG A 105 -3.27 -3.34 -32.67
CA ARG A 105 -2.50 -2.12 -32.96
C ARG A 105 -1.88 -2.17 -34.34
N LEU A 106 -1.75 -1.02 -34.99
CA LEU A 106 -0.91 -0.78 -36.15
C LEU A 106 0.27 0.07 -35.69
N GLY A 107 1.37 -0.57 -35.31
CA GLY A 107 2.47 0.07 -34.56
C GLY A 107 1.93 0.70 -33.27
N ALA A 108 2.07 2.02 -33.13
CA ALA A 108 1.58 2.73 -31.95
C ALA A 108 0.06 2.98 -31.94
N VAL A 109 -0.62 2.87 -33.08
CA VAL A 109 -2.04 3.21 -33.22
C VAL A 109 -2.92 2.06 -32.74
N GLU A 110 -3.73 2.27 -31.70
CA GLU A 110 -4.76 1.30 -31.30
C GLU A 110 -5.89 1.30 -32.34
N LEU A 111 -6.12 0.13 -32.95
CA LEU A 111 -7.17 -0.09 -33.95
C LEU A 111 -8.49 -0.46 -33.27
N ALA A 112 -8.43 -1.47 -32.39
CA ALA A 112 -9.55 -2.00 -31.64
C ALA A 112 -9.10 -2.45 -30.25
N VAL A 113 -9.97 -2.24 -29.26
CA VAL A 113 -9.78 -2.68 -27.88
C VAL A 113 -10.98 -3.52 -27.48
N ARG A 114 -10.74 -4.72 -26.94
CA ARG A 114 -11.78 -5.64 -26.48
C ARG A 114 -11.47 -6.11 -25.06
N PRO A 115 -12.47 -6.28 -24.18
CA PRO A 115 -12.24 -6.91 -22.88
C PRO A 115 -11.67 -8.32 -23.05
N LEU A 116 -10.70 -8.69 -22.21
CA LEU A 116 -10.12 -10.03 -22.20
C LEU A 116 -10.80 -10.88 -21.12
N ALA A 117 -11.61 -11.86 -21.53
CA ALA A 117 -12.43 -12.64 -20.62
C ALA A 117 -11.61 -13.61 -19.73
N GLN A 118 -10.51 -14.15 -20.26
CA GLN A 118 -9.64 -15.10 -19.59
C GLN A 118 -8.18 -14.64 -19.73
N PRO A 119 -7.77 -13.60 -18.98
CA PRO A 119 -6.39 -13.13 -19.01
C PRO A 119 -5.43 -14.19 -18.45
N ASP A 120 -4.21 -14.18 -18.97
CA ASP A 120 -3.11 -14.97 -18.42
C ASP A 120 -2.96 -14.71 -16.90
N PRO A 121 -2.98 -15.74 -16.04
CA PRO A 121 -2.90 -15.58 -14.60
C PRO A 121 -1.62 -14.87 -14.12
N GLY A 122 -0.49 -15.06 -14.83
CA GLY A 122 0.77 -14.39 -14.53
C GLY A 122 0.71 -12.89 -14.80
N LEU A 123 0.07 -12.48 -15.89
CA LEU A 123 -0.16 -11.05 -16.19
C LEU A 123 -1.12 -10.40 -15.18
N VAL A 124 -2.17 -11.11 -14.76
CA VAL A 124 -3.07 -10.63 -13.69
C VAL A 124 -2.32 -10.46 -12.38
N ARG A 125 -1.52 -11.46 -12.01
CA ARG A 125 -0.68 -11.39 -10.80
C ARG A 125 0.27 -10.19 -10.86
N ALA A 126 0.95 -9.99 -11.99
CA ALA A 126 1.84 -8.85 -12.17
C ALA A 126 1.12 -7.50 -12.02
N ALA A 127 -0.09 -7.37 -12.59
CA ALA A 127 -0.91 -6.17 -12.44
C ALA A 127 -1.34 -5.94 -10.97
N LEU A 128 -1.68 -6.99 -10.22
CA LEU A 128 -2.03 -6.87 -8.80
C LEU A 128 -0.82 -6.44 -7.95
N VAL A 129 0.37 -6.95 -8.26
CA VAL A 129 1.63 -6.53 -7.61
C VAL A 129 1.94 -5.06 -7.91
N ASP A 130 1.83 -4.63 -9.16
CA ASP A 130 1.96 -3.21 -9.55
C ASP A 130 0.94 -2.33 -8.79
N GLY A 131 -0.28 -2.81 -8.58
CA GLY A 131 -1.26 -2.14 -7.72
C GLY A 131 -0.82 -2.01 -6.26
N LEU A 132 -0.29 -3.09 -5.67
CA LEU A 132 0.25 -3.09 -4.30
C LEU A 132 1.49 -2.19 -4.16
N GLU A 133 2.33 -2.07 -5.19
CA GLU A 133 3.48 -1.18 -5.21
C GLU A 133 3.07 0.30 -5.28
N ARG A 134 2.06 0.62 -6.08
CA ARG A 134 1.57 2.00 -6.27
C ARG A 134 0.71 2.52 -5.12
N GLU A 135 -0.20 1.70 -4.59
CA GLU A 135 -1.17 2.10 -3.56
C GLU A 135 -0.81 1.59 -2.16
N GLY A 136 0.19 0.72 -2.06
CA GLY A 136 0.65 0.14 -0.82
C GLY A 136 -0.18 -1.05 -0.33
N LEU A 137 0.24 -1.60 0.81
CA LEU A 137 -0.37 -2.79 1.41
C LEU A 137 -1.77 -2.53 2.01
N GLY A 138 -2.25 -1.28 1.99
CA GLY A 138 -3.60 -0.91 2.42
C GLY A 138 -4.71 -1.55 1.59
N LEU A 139 -4.39 -2.10 0.40
CA LEU A 139 -5.31 -2.89 -0.41
C LEU A 139 -5.68 -4.26 0.20
N LEU A 140 -4.88 -4.73 1.17
CA LEU A 140 -5.10 -6.00 1.87
C LEU A 140 -5.99 -5.79 3.12
N ARG A 141 -6.58 -6.88 3.63
CA ARG A 141 -7.35 -6.82 4.87
C ARG A 141 -6.44 -6.82 6.09
N TRP A 142 -6.28 -5.65 6.71
CA TRP A 142 -5.60 -5.50 7.99
C TRP A 142 -6.61 -5.44 9.14
N THR A 143 -6.80 -6.56 9.83
CA THR A 143 -7.53 -6.59 11.10
C THR A 143 -6.69 -5.96 12.22
N GLU A 144 -7.31 -5.63 13.35
CA GLU A 144 -6.58 -5.14 14.53
C GLU A 144 -5.51 -6.13 15.01
N HIS A 145 -5.79 -7.43 14.92
CA HIS A 145 -4.83 -8.47 15.26
C HIS A 145 -3.68 -8.53 14.23
N ALA A 146 -3.96 -8.39 12.93
CA ALA A 146 -2.93 -8.35 11.89
C ALA A 146 -1.99 -7.15 12.04
N ARG A 147 -2.54 -5.97 12.35
CA ARG A 147 -1.74 -4.77 12.65
C ARG A 147 -0.86 -4.98 13.87
N LEU A 148 -1.41 -5.53 14.95
CA LEU A 148 -0.66 -5.81 16.16
C LEU A 148 0.44 -6.85 15.93
N LEU A 149 0.16 -7.93 15.20
CA LEU A 149 1.17 -8.92 14.81
C LEU A 149 2.33 -8.25 14.07
N ARG A 150 2.04 -7.42 13.06
CA ARG A 150 3.07 -6.69 12.33
C ARG A 150 3.89 -5.78 13.23
N GLN A 151 3.26 -5.04 14.15
CA GLN A 151 3.96 -4.18 15.11
C GLN A 151 4.87 -4.98 16.05
N ARG A 152 4.39 -6.12 16.58
CA ARG A 152 5.18 -7.03 17.43
C ARG A 152 6.38 -7.60 16.69
N LEU A 153 6.21 -7.96 15.41
CA LEU A 153 7.32 -8.42 14.56
C LEU A 153 8.34 -7.31 14.29
N ALA A 154 7.88 -6.09 14.02
CA ALA A 154 8.76 -4.93 13.87
C ALA A 154 9.58 -4.65 15.15
N PHE A 155 8.92 -4.70 16.31
CA PHE A 155 9.58 -4.59 17.62
C PHE A 155 10.66 -5.66 17.81
N LEU A 156 10.33 -6.94 17.57
CA LEU A 156 11.30 -8.03 17.73
C LEU A 156 12.44 -7.97 16.72
N ARG A 157 12.17 -7.55 15.48
CA ARG A 157 13.23 -7.29 14.48
C ARG A 157 14.17 -6.18 14.95
N ALA A 158 13.63 -5.06 15.42
CA ALA A 158 14.44 -3.94 15.88
C ALA A 158 15.28 -4.32 17.12
N ARG A 159 14.68 -5.06 18.06
CA ARG A 159 15.32 -5.40 19.35
C ARG A 159 16.27 -6.58 19.29
N LEU A 160 15.87 -7.66 18.62
CA LEU A 160 16.57 -8.94 18.62
C LEU A 160 17.26 -9.25 17.29
N GLY A 161 16.92 -8.53 16.20
CA GLY A 161 17.48 -8.77 14.88
C GLY A 161 16.97 -10.06 14.24
N GLU A 162 17.85 -10.73 13.50
CA GLU A 162 17.56 -12.04 12.91
C GLU A 162 17.38 -13.11 14.01
N PRO A 163 16.46 -14.08 13.83
CA PRO A 163 15.74 -14.43 12.60
C PRO A 163 14.37 -13.75 12.42
N TRP A 164 14.02 -12.74 13.24
CA TRP A 164 12.74 -12.05 13.09
C TRP A 164 12.67 -11.31 11.74
N PRO A 165 11.53 -11.33 11.03
CA PRO A 165 11.43 -10.76 9.69
C PRO A 165 11.33 -9.24 9.71
N GLU A 166 11.95 -8.58 8.72
CA GLU A 166 11.76 -7.14 8.47
C GLU A 166 10.39 -6.86 7.84
N VAL A 167 9.44 -6.26 8.57
CA VAL A 167 8.03 -6.14 8.14
C VAL A 167 7.62 -4.72 7.72
N SER A 168 8.59 -3.90 7.30
CA SER A 168 8.33 -2.66 6.58
C SER A 168 7.50 -2.90 5.30
N GLN A 169 6.82 -1.87 4.80
CA GLN A 169 6.04 -2.01 3.57
C GLN A 169 6.93 -2.41 2.39
N GLU A 170 8.10 -1.78 2.27
CA GLU A 170 9.10 -2.07 1.24
C GLU A 170 9.58 -3.53 1.31
N ALA A 171 9.93 -4.02 2.50
CA ALA A 171 10.41 -5.38 2.67
C ALA A 171 9.33 -6.44 2.39
N LEU A 172 8.06 -6.16 2.71
CA LEU A 172 6.94 -7.05 2.41
C LEU A 172 6.61 -7.06 0.91
N LEU A 173 6.72 -5.92 0.21
CA LEU A 173 6.54 -5.84 -1.24
C LEU A 173 7.67 -6.56 -1.99
N ALA A 174 8.92 -6.42 -1.52
CA ALA A 174 10.08 -7.09 -2.12
C ALA A 174 10.01 -8.64 -2.08
N ARG A 175 9.11 -9.21 -1.27
CA ARG A 175 8.96 -10.66 -1.12
C ARG A 175 7.50 -11.12 -1.11
N VAL A 176 6.63 -10.46 -1.89
CA VAL A 176 5.19 -10.82 -1.99
C VAL A 176 4.96 -12.32 -2.17
N ASP A 177 5.82 -13.00 -2.94
CA ASP A 177 5.78 -14.45 -3.16
C ASP A 177 5.89 -15.26 -1.86
N ALA A 178 6.73 -14.84 -0.92
CA ALA A 178 7.04 -15.62 0.28
C ALA A 178 5.92 -15.60 1.31
N TRP A 179 5.08 -14.55 1.32
CA TRP A 179 4.08 -14.37 2.39
C TRP A 179 2.64 -14.27 1.88
N LEU A 180 2.42 -13.74 0.68
CA LEU A 180 1.08 -13.46 0.15
C LEU A 180 0.52 -14.60 -0.71
N GLU A 181 1.35 -15.60 -1.05
CA GLU A 181 0.91 -16.80 -1.75
C GLU A 181 0.35 -17.85 -0.77
N PRO A 182 -0.67 -18.64 -1.17
CA PRO A 182 -1.25 -18.74 -2.52
C PRO A 182 -2.41 -17.76 -2.80
N GLU A 183 -2.73 -16.86 -1.88
CA GLU A 183 -3.89 -15.98 -2.01
C GLU A 183 -3.73 -14.98 -3.17
N LEU A 184 -2.52 -14.44 -3.36
CA LEU A 184 -2.20 -13.55 -4.49
C LEU A 184 -2.42 -14.24 -5.84
N GLY A 185 -1.93 -15.47 -6.02
CA GLY A 185 -2.15 -16.25 -7.24
C GLY A 185 -3.62 -16.60 -7.53
N ARG A 186 -4.49 -16.55 -6.52
CA ARG A 186 -5.95 -16.77 -6.67
C ARG A 186 -6.73 -15.49 -6.94
N ALA A 187 -6.18 -14.32 -6.62
CA ALA A 187 -6.82 -13.03 -6.84
C ALA A 187 -6.92 -12.70 -8.34
N ARG A 188 -7.98 -11.98 -8.72
CA ARG A 188 -8.23 -11.56 -10.11
C ARG A 188 -8.49 -10.06 -10.27
N ARG A 189 -8.85 -9.38 -9.19
CA ARG A 189 -9.22 -7.95 -9.15
C ARG A 189 -8.91 -7.33 -7.79
N ARG A 190 -9.01 -6.00 -7.68
CA ARG A 190 -8.80 -5.26 -6.42
C ARG A 190 -9.62 -5.84 -5.27
N ALA A 191 -10.90 -6.12 -5.50
CA ALA A 191 -11.80 -6.63 -4.48
C ALA A 191 -11.33 -7.95 -3.85
N ASP A 192 -10.53 -8.75 -4.56
CA ASP A 192 -10.00 -10.01 -4.04
C ASP A 192 -8.80 -9.75 -3.10
N LEU A 193 -7.96 -8.75 -3.38
CA LEU A 193 -6.90 -8.30 -2.47
C LEU A 193 -7.49 -7.89 -1.11
N GLY A 194 -8.61 -7.16 -1.12
CA GLY A 194 -9.31 -6.74 0.10
C GLY A 194 -9.91 -7.90 0.92
N ARG A 195 -9.91 -9.13 0.40
CA ARG A 195 -10.32 -10.34 1.13
C ARG A 195 -9.13 -11.10 1.73
N ILE A 196 -7.91 -10.82 1.30
CA ILE A 196 -6.71 -11.49 1.79
C ILE A 196 -6.43 -11.00 3.22
N ASP A 197 -6.44 -11.93 4.18
CA ASP A 197 -6.07 -11.63 5.56
C ASP A 197 -4.55 -11.49 5.68
N ALA A 198 -4.08 -10.25 5.81
CA ALA A 198 -2.65 -9.97 5.90
C ALA A 198 -2.02 -10.59 7.16
N GLY A 199 -2.78 -10.75 8.25
CA GLY A 199 -2.28 -11.37 9.48
C GLY A 199 -1.97 -12.85 9.27
N GLN A 200 -2.90 -13.60 8.67
CA GLN A 200 -2.66 -15.01 8.33
C GLN A 200 -1.53 -15.17 7.32
N ALA A 201 -1.41 -14.27 6.35
CA ALA A 201 -0.31 -14.28 5.39
C ALA A 201 1.05 -14.04 6.07
N LEU A 202 1.12 -13.08 7.01
CA LEU A 202 2.34 -12.77 7.75
C LEU A 202 2.85 -13.93 8.61
N THR A 203 2.00 -14.85 9.08
CA THR A 203 2.46 -15.98 9.90
C THR A 203 3.42 -16.91 9.16
N ARG A 204 3.42 -16.87 7.82
CA ARG A 204 4.36 -17.61 6.96
C ARG A 204 5.79 -17.12 7.08
N LEU A 205 5.98 -15.85 7.48
CA LEU A 205 7.31 -15.24 7.69
C LEU A 205 7.86 -15.47 9.09
N LEU A 206 7.10 -16.11 9.99
CA LEU A 206 7.58 -16.37 11.34
C LEU A 206 8.75 -17.36 11.32
N PRO A 207 9.77 -17.17 12.19
CA PRO A 207 10.94 -18.03 12.27
C PRO A 207 10.61 -19.36 12.97
N TRP A 208 9.92 -20.25 12.26
CA TRP A 208 9.51 -21.55 12.80
C TRP A 208 10.69 -22.53 12.94
N ALA A 209 11.67 -22.47 12.04
CA ALA A 209 12.76 -23.44 11.98
C ALA A 209 13.67 -23.42 13.23
N GLY A 210 13.90 -22.26 13.84
CA GLY A 210 14.69 -22.10 15.07
C GLY A 210 13.86 -22.14 16.35
N GLY A 211 12.53 -22.22 16.25
CA GLY A 211 11.61 -22.25 17.39
C GLY A 211 11.29 -20.89 18.01
N GLU A 212 11.87 -19.79 17.53
CA GLU A 212 11.63 -18.43 18.04
C GLU A 212 10.17 -18.01 17.86
N ALA A 213 9.52 -18.45 16.78
CA ALA A 213 8.11 -18.21 16.53
C ALA A 213 7.21 -18.65 17.70
N ALA A 214 7.53 -19.75 18.39
CA ALA A 214 6.78 -20.25 19.54
C ALA A 214 6.89 -19.32 20.76
N ARG A 215 7.92 -18.47 20.82
CA ARG A 215 8.17 -17.52 21.90
C ARG A 215 7.63 -16.12 21.61
N LEU A 216 6.92 -15.92 20.49
CA LEU A 216 6.37 -14.61 20.12
C LEU A 216 5.50 -13.99 21.23
N ASP A 217 4.62 -14.78 21.85
CA ASP A 217 3.75 -14.32 22.94
C ASP A 217 4.50 -14.09 24.26
N GLU A 218 5.64 -14.75 24.46
CA GLU A 218 6.52 -14.54 25.61
C GLU A 218 7.35 -13.25 25.42
N LEU A 219 7.97 -13.09 24.25
CA LEU A 219 8.92 -12.01 23.96
C LEU A 219 8.24 -10.67 23.69
N ALA A 220 7.08 -10.69 23.03
CA ALA A 220 6.30 -9.51 22.72
C ALA A 220 4.81 -9.78 22.98
N PRO A 221 4.35 -9.90 24.22
CA PRO A 221 2.96 -10.22 24.53
C PRO A 221 1.97 -9.16 24.03
N GLU A 222 0.81 -9.56 23.53
CA GLU A 222 -0.25 -8.60 23.18
C GLU A 222 -0.78 -7.84 24.41
N ARG A 223 -0.78 -8.51 25.56
CA ARG A 223 -1.30 -7.99 26.82
C ARG A 223 -0.46 -8.46 27.99
N ILE A 224 -0.19 -7.54 28.91
CA ILE A 224 0.52 -7.80 30.16
C ILE A 224 -0.47 -7.80 31.32
N ALA A 225 -0.31 -8.77 32.22
CA ALA A 225 -1.00 -8.78 33.50
C ALA A 225 -0.33 -7.75 34.42
N VAL A 226 -1.09 -6.77 34.88
CA VAL A 226 -0.63 -5.80 35.87
C VAL A 226 -1.03 -6.27 37.28
N PRO A 227 -0.43 -5.73 38.36
CA PRO A 227 -0.66 -6.23 39.73
C PRO A 227 -2.12 -6.32 40.17
N SER A 228 -3.00 -5.47 39.62
CA SER A 228 -4.45 -5.54 39.89
C SER A 228 -5.15 -6.79 39.32
N GLY A 229 -4.44 -7.60 38.54
CA GLY A 229 -4.97 -8.73 37.76
C GLY A 229 -5.53 -8.34 36.39
N SER A 230 -5.58 -7.05 36.04
CA SER A 230 -6.02 -6.61 34.70
C SER A 230 -5.02 -7.02 33.61
N ARG A 231 -5.53 -7.29 32.40
CA ARG A 231 -4.72 -7.56 31.21
C ARG A 231 -4.70 -6.36 30.27
N VAL A 232 -3.67 -5.53 30.37
CA VAL A 232 -3.52 -4.27 29.64
C VAL A 232 -2.83 -4.54 28.31
N ARG A 233 -3.37 -3.99 27.21
CA ARG A 233 -2.77 -4.12 25.86
C ARG A 233 -1.50 -3.30 25.79
N VAL A 234 -0.47 -3.88 25.20
CA VAL A 234 0.78 -3.18 24.88
C VAL A 234 0.65 -2.57 23.49
N ASP A 235 1.06 -1.31 23.35
CA ASP A 235 1.14 -0.62 22.07
C ASP A 235 2.58 -0.71 21.55
N TYR A 236 2.74 -1.35 20.39
CA TYR A 236 4.01 -1.57 19.71
C TYR A 236 4.17 -0.66 18.47
N THR A 237 3.39 0.43 18.37
CA THR A 237 3.44 1.33 17.21
C THR A 237 4.82 1.94 17.02
N ASP A 238 5.51 2.28 18.12
CA ASP A 238 6.93 2.60 18.12
C ASP A 238 7.73 1.35 18.53
N PRO A 239 8.49 0.71 17.62
CA PRO A 239 9.26 -0.49 17.91
C PRO A 239 10.44 -0.24 18.87
N GLU A 240 10.86 1.01 19.08
CA GLU A 240 11.91 1.32 20.06
C GLU A 240 11.35 1.49 21.48
N ARG A 241 10.07 1.84 21.60
CA ARG A 241 9.44 2.25 22.86
C ARG A 241 8.02 1.69 22.99
N PRO A 242 7.87 0.38 23.24
CA PRO A 242 6.57 -0.19 23.53
C PRO A 242 5.90 0.47 24.74
N VAL A 243 4.62 0.80 24.60
CA VAL A 243 3.87 1.61 25.58
C VAL A 243 2.86 0.75 26.34
N LEU A 244 2.82 0.94 27.66
CA LEU A 244 1.79 0.38 28.54
C LEU A 244 0.92 1.51 29.09
N ALA A 245 -0.27 1.71 28.50
CA ALA A 245 -1.24 2.68 28.97
C ALA A 245 -2.15 2.07 30.04
N VAL A 246 -1.89 2.39 31.30
CA VAL A 246 -2.50 1.74 32.46
C VAL A 246 -2.93 2.75 33.52
N LYS A 247 -4.06 2.50 34.18
CA LYS A 247 -4.50 3.34 35.29
C LYS A 247 -3.48 3.25 36.44
N LEU A 248 -3.09 4.41 36.97
CA LEU A 248 -2.03 4.50 37.97
C LEU A 248 -2.26 3.56 39.16
N GLN A 249 -3.49 3.51 39.67
CA GLN A 249 -3.83 2.67 40.83
C GLN A 249 -3.71 1.14 40.58
N GLU A 250 -3.66 0.72 39.32
CA GLU A 250 -3.47 -0.69 38.97
C GLU A 250 -2.00 -1.12 39.02
N MET A 251 -1.08 -0.16 39.11
CA MET A 251 0.37 -0.35 39.18
C MET A 251 0.91 -0.28 40.61
N PHE A 252 0.06 -0.03 41.62
CA PHE A 252 0.50 -0.07 43.02
C PHE A 252 1.08 -1.46 43.39
N GLY A 253 2.04 -1.47 44.30
CA GLY A 253 2.76 -2.68 44.68
C GLY A 253 3.82 -3.13 43.66
N LEU A 254 3.82 -2.61 42.42
CA LEU A 254 4.87 -2.89 41.45
C LEU A 254 6.03 -1.90 41.61
N ARG A 255 7.20 -2.44 41.93
CA ARG A 255 8.39 -1.62 42.18
C ARG A 255 9.16 -1.26 40.91
N GLU A 256 9.27 -2.21 39.99
CA GLU A 256 10.06 -2.07 38.77
C GLU A 256 9.18 -1.95 37.53
N THR A 257 9.69 -1.29 36.50
CA THR A 257 9.00 -1.17 35.22
C THR A 257 8.88 -2.54 34.57
N PRO A 258 7.70 -2.99 34.11
CA PRO A 258 7.60 -4.20 33.33
C PRO A 258 8.44 -4.10 32.05
N GLU A 259 9.04 -5.20 31.64
CA GLU A 259 9.86 -5.26 30.43
C GLU A 259 9.33 -6.30 29.43
N VAL A 260 9.59 -6.07 28.15
CA VAL A 260 9.33 -7.01 27.05
C VAL A 260 10.60 -7.16 26.22
N ALA A 261 11.06 -8.39 25.97
CA ALA A 261 12.35 -8.68 25.32
C ALA A 261 13.54 -7.85 25.87
N GLY A 262 13.58 -7.65 27.20
CA GLY A 262 14.61 -6.84 27.86
C GLY A 262 14.58 -5.36 27.52
N VAL A 263 13.40 -4.83 27.16
CA VAL A 263 13.13 -3.40 26.97
C VAL A 263 12.10 -2.96 28.00
N PRO A 264 12.41 -1.97 28.87
CA PRO A 264 11.44 -1.42 29.79
C PRO A 264 10.34 -0.69 29.04
N LEU A 265 9.08 -0.97 29.41
CA LEU A 265 7.93 -0.32 28.80
C LEU A 265 7.88 1.17 29.17
N LEU A 266 7.48 2.00 28.21
CA LEU A 266 7.06 3.35 28.51
C LEU A 266 5.66 3.30 29.14
N VAL A 267 5.58 3.56 30.44
CA VAL A 267 4.33 3.49 31.19
C VAL A 267 3.61 4.82 31.10
N HIS A 268 2.48 4.84 30.40
CA HIS A 268 1.54 5.95 30.42
C HIS A 268 0.58 5.75 31.59
N LEU A 269 0.86 6.40 32.72
CA LEU A 269 0.04 6.33 33.92
C LEU A 269 -1.20 7.20 33.74
N LEU A 270 -2.37 6.56 33.77
CA LEU A 270 -3.66 7.19 33.55
C LEU A 270 -4.40 7.44 34.86
N SER A 271 -5.18 8.52 34.90
CA SER A 271 -6.19 8.75 35.92
C SER A 271 -7.32 7.71 35.86
N PRO A 272 -8.21 7.63 36.87
CA PRO A 272 -9.36 6.72 36.85
C PRO A 272 -10.28 6.88 35.64
N ALA A 273 -10.36 8.11 35.09
CA ALA A 273 -11.12 8.45 33.89
C ALA A 273 -10.36 8.19 32.57
N GLY A 274 -9.16 7.59 32.62
CA GLY A 274 -8.37 7.26 31.43
C GLY A 274 -7.56 8.41 30.84
N ARG A 275 -7.52 9.59 31.49
CA ARG A 275 -6.70 10.72 31.03
C ARG A 275 -5.24 10.54 31.46
N PRO A 276 -4.25 10.88 30.62
CA PRO A 276 -2.83 10.86 31.00
C PRO A 276 -2.57 11.69 32.27
N ALA A 277 -1.81 11.11 33.20
CA ALA A 277 -1.40 11.76 34.45
C ALA A 277 0.12 11.86 34.57
N ALA A 278 0.84 10.83 34.11
CA ALA A 278 2.30 10.85 34.00
C ALA A 278 2.77 9.86 32.92
N VAL A 279 4.00 10.05 32.45
CA VAL A 279 4.69 9.14 31.54
C VAL A 279 6.05 8.84 32.15
N THR A 280 6.42 7.57 32.29
CA THR A 280 7.73 7.16 32.81
C THR A 280 8.22 5.87 32.17
N ALA A 281 9.52 5.75 31.95
CA ALA A 281 10.19 4.48 31.66
C ALA A 281 10.87 3.88 32.91
N ASP A 282 10.94 4.65 34.01
CA ASP A 282 11.49 4.25 35.30
C ASP A 282 10.41 4.43 36.37
N LEU A 283 9.69 3.34 36.64
CA LEU A 283 8.61 3.32 37.60
C LEU A 283 9.12 3.51 39.03
N ALA A 284 10.31 3.01 39.35
CA ALA A 284 10.91 3.11 40.67
C ALA A 284 11.22 4.57 41.03
N SER A 285 11.87 5.31 40.12
CA SER A 285 12.12 6.74 40.30
C SER A 285 10.82 7.55 40.31
N PHE A 286 9.84 7.17 39.48
CA PHE A 286 8.52 7.80 39.54
C PHE A 286 7.87 7.66 40.92
N TRP A 287 7.92 6.47 41.55
CA TRP A 287 7.35 6.29 42.89
C TRP A 287 8.04 7.10 43.97
N ARG A 288 9.38 7.21 43.91
CA ARG A 288 10.16 8.00 44.88
C ARG A 288 9.89 9.50 44.75
N ASP A 289 9.93 10.01 43.51
CA ASP A 289 10.10 11.44 43.28
C ASP A 289 8.86 12.08 42.62
N GLY A 290 8.26 11.39 41.65
CA GLY A 290 7.18 11.94 40.80
C GLY A 290 5.77 11.77 41.37
N TYR A 291 5.50 10.66 42.05
CA TYR A 291 4.14 10.29 42.48
C TYR A 291 3.53 11.29 43.46
N ARG A 292 4.33 11.92 44.32
CA ARG A 292 3.82 12.87 45.34
C ARG A 292 3.03 14.03 44.71
N ALA A 293 3.51 14.58 43.61
CA ALA A 293 2.83 15.66 42.88
C ALA A 293 1.55 15.15 42.20
N VAL A 294 1.64 14.03 41.47
CA VAL A 294 0.51 13.40 40.77
C VAL A 294 -0.59 13.00 41.76
N ARG A 295 -0.22 12.46 42.92
CA ARG A 295 -1.13 12.09 44.00
C ARG A 295 -1.93 13.30 44.51
N ALA A 296 -1.29 14.45 44.71
CA ALA A 296 -1.96 15.65 45.23
C ALA A 296 -3.08 16.12 44.28
N GLU A 297 -2.81 16.09 42.97
CA GLU A 297 -3.81 16.41 41.94
C GLU A 297 -4.93 15.36 41.88
N LEU A 298 -4.57 14.08 41.77
CA LEU A 298 -5.53 12.99 41.58
C LEU A 298 -6.42 12.80 42.81
N ARG A 299 -5.90 12.99 44.03
CA ARG A 299 -6.71 12.89 45.25
C ARG A 299 -7.79 13.98 45.33
N GLY A 300 -7.51 15.19 44.84
CA GLY A 300 -8.50 16.26 44.75
C GLY A 300 -9.59 15.97 43.72
N ARG A 301 -9.20 15.51 42.51
CA ARG A 301 -10.16 15.23 41.42
C ARG A 301 -10.93 13.92 41.59
N TYR A 302 -10.34 12.91 42.21
CA TYR A 302 -10.89 11.56 42.34
C TYR A 302 -10.85 11.04 43.79
N PRO A 303 -11.58 11.68 44.73
CA PRO A 303 -11.46 11.37 46.16
C PRO A 303 -11.97 9.98 46.56
N LYS A 304 -12.74 9.30 45.68
CA LYS A 304 -13.28 7.96 45.92
C LYS A 304 -12.30 6.82 45.59
N HIS A 305 -11.11 7.15 45.06
CA HIS A 305 -10.08 6.18 44.68
C HIS A 305 -8.95 6.13 45.72
N PRO A 306 -8.25 4.99 45.84
CA PRO A 306 -7.13 4.88 46.77
C PRO A 306 -5.92 5.66 46.24
N TRP A 307 -5.39 6.54 47.10
CA TRP A 307 -4.19 7.35 46.84
C TRP A 307 -3.22 7.19 48.03
N PRO A 308 -2.59 6.01 48.18
CA PRO A 308 -1.70 5.69 49.29
C PRO A 308 -0.53 6.66 49.34
N GLU A 309 0.10 6.81 50.50
CA GLU A 309 1.34 7.59 50.62
C GLU A 309 2.54 6.81 50.11
N ASP A 310 2.59 5.51 50.41
CA ASP A 310 3.54 4.56 49.82
C ASP A 310 2.85 3.77 48.69
N PRO A 311 3.07 4.11 47.40
CA PRO A 311 2.48 3.39 46.28
C PRO A 311 3.15 2.04 46.00
N ALA A 312 4.39 1.85 46.45
CA ALA A 312 5.21 0.68 46.11
C ALA A 312 4.87 -0.56 46.97
N THR A 313 4.12 -0.39 48.06
CA THR A 313 3.66 -1.47 48.94
C THR A 313 2.13 -1.56 49.02
N ALA A 314 1.41 -0.63 48.40
CA ALA A 314 -0.04 -0.59 48.45
C ALA A 314 -0.69 -1.69 47.62
N GLU A 315 -1.86 -2.14 48.07
CA GLU A 315 -2.66 -3.13 47.35
C GLU A 315 -3.17 -2.56 46.01
N PRO A 316 -2.83 -3.19 44.87
CA PRO A 316 -3.26 -2.74 43.55
C PRO A 316 -4.74 -2.98 43.33
N THR A 317 -5.39 -2.05 42.61
CA THR A 317 -6.82 -2.21 42.33
C THR A 317 -7.27 -1.41 41.14
N ARG A 318 -8.26 -1.94 40.41
CA ARG A 318 -8.99 -1.20 39.38
C ARG A 318 -10.23 -0.48 39.93
N HIS A 319 -10.52 -0.63 41.22
CA HIS A 319 -11.78 -0.24 41.84
C HIS A 319 -11.64 1.00 42.75
N THR A 320 -12.78 1.48 43.23
CA THR A 320 -12.86 2.55 44.23
C THR A 320 -12.60 1.99 45.64
N THR A 321 -12.22 2.86 46.58
CA THR A 321 -11.94 2.47 47.97
C THR A 321 -13.12 1.79 48.65
N ALA A 322 -14.36 2.20 48.34
CA ALA A 322 -15.56 1.59 48.89
C ALA A 322 -15.76 0.13 48.46
N ARG A 323 -15.29 -0.23 47.26
CA ARG A 323 -15.41 -1.58 46.71
C ARG A 323 -14.29 -2.51 47.20
N LEU A 324 -13.17 -1.96 47.67
CA LEU A 324 -12.09 -2.73 48.30
C LEU A 324 -12.43 -3.19 49.73
N ARG A 325 -13.32 -2.47 50.42
CA ARG A 325 -13.71 -2.75 51.80
C ARG A 325 -14.89 -3.74 51.93
N ARG A 326 -15.38 -4.25 50.80
CA ARG A 326 -16.46 -5.23 50.71
C ARG A 326 -15.88 -6.57 50.31
#